data_AF-A0A949F4J6-F1
#
_entry.id   AF-A0A949F4J6-F1
#
_cell.length_a   1.000
_cell.length_b   1.000
_cell.length_c   1.000
_cell.angle_alpha   90.00
_cell.angle_beta   90.00
_cell.angle_gamma   90.00
#
_symmetry.space_group_name_H-M   'P 1'
#
loop_
_entity.id
_entity.type
_entity.pdbx_description
1 polymer ?
#
loop_
_entity_poly.entity_id
_entity_poly.type
_entity_poly.pdbx_seq_one_letter_code
_entity_poly.pdbx_strand_id
1 'polypeptide(L)' 'MDDILHHLFVGDGVARLLEGLVEAIQRHFQGASWQHCQTHLTRNVLDGCPKQLRGELKHRLQELFTAPDLETVRTLLDR' A
#
# COMPACT_ATOMS: atom_id res chain seq x y z
N MET A 1 -15.32 14.24 17.24
CA MET A 1 -14.87 12.84 17.13
C MET A 1 -15.87 12.21 16.17
N ASP A 2 -15.69 12.19 14.86
CA ASP A 2 -14.50 12.35 14.02
C ASP A 2 -15.00 12.80 12.64
N ASP A 3 -14.64 14.01 12.22
CA ASP A 3 -14.99 14.55 10.89
C ASP A 3 -13.70 15.04 10.20
N ILE A 4 -12.65 14.25 10.36
CA ILE A 4 -11.42 14.39 9.58
C ILE A 4 -11.65 13.60 8.31
N LEU A 5 -11.99 14.32 7.24
CA LEU A 5 -11.93 13.85 5.87
C LEU A 5 -10.79 12.83 5.69
N HIS A 6 -11.15 11.61 5.29
CA HIS A 6 -10.26 10.50 4.96
C HIS A 6 -9.41 10.81 3.73
N HIS A 7 -8.55 11.83 3.79
CA HIS A 7 -7.59 12.09 2.75
C HIS A 7 -6.52 10.98 2.81
N LEU A 8 -6.56 10.11 1.81
CA LEU A 8 -5.60 9.04 1.65
C LEU A 8 -4.48 9.54 0.73
N PHE A 9 -3.27 9.68 1.26
CA PHE A 9 -2.10 9.85 0.41
C PHE A 9 -1.59 8.48 0.01
N VAL A 10 -1.68 8.21 -1.29
CA VAL A 10 -1.29 6.94 -1.88
C VAL A 10 0.02 7.14 -2.64
N GLY A 11 1.13 6.73 -2.04
CA GLY A 11 2.48 6.83 -2.61
C GLY A 11 3.04 5.48 -3.02
N ASP A 12 4.14 5.46 -3.78
CA ASP A 12 4.91 4.22 -4.03
C ASP A 12 5.68 3.74 -2.77
N GLY A 13 5.78 4.57 -1.74
CA GLY A 13 6.51 4.27 -0.51
C GLY A 13 7.80 5.07 -0.32
N VAL A 14 8.24 5.85 -1.31
CA VAL A 14 9.45 6.67 -1.16
C VAL A 14 9.25 7.95 -0.35
N ALA A 15 8.11 8.12 0.34
CA ALA A 15 7.89 9.24 1.26
C ALA A 15 9.03 9.41 2.26
N ARG A 16 9.65 8.31 2.68
CA ARG A 16 10.75 8.37 3.66
C ARG A 16 12.02 9.04 3.11
N LEU A 17 12.14 9.21 1.79
CA LEU A 17 13.31 9.81 1.14
C LEU A 17 13.12 11.30 0.80
N LEU A 18 11.90 11.85 0.91
CA LEU A 18 11.61 13.26 0.63
C LEU A 18 11.04 13.94 1.87
N GLU A 19 11.91 14.26 2.82
CA GLU A 19 11.56 14.93 4.09
C GLU A 19 10.66 16.15 3.87
N GLY A 20 10.96 16.99 2.86
CA GLY A 20 10.16 18.18 2.55
C GLY A 20 8.74 17.90 2.04
N LEU A 21 8.51 16.76 1.37
CA LEU A 21 7.17 16.36 0.93
C LEU A 21 6.34 15.87 2.12
N VAL A 22 6.95 15.11 3.02
CA VAL A 22 6.30 14.63 4.24
C VAL A 22 5.90 15.81 5.13
N GLU A 23 6.79 16.78 5.32
CA GLU A 23 6.49 17.99 6.09
C GLU A 23 5.35 18.82 5.46
N ALA A 24 5.37 18.99 4.13
CA ALA A 24 4.30 19.72 3.44
C ALA A 24 2.95 19.02 3.59
N ILE A 25 2.91 17.69 3.47
CA ILE A 25 1.69 16.90 3.64
C ILE A 25 1.18 17.00 5.07
N GLN A 26 2.05 16.85 6.08
CA GLN A 26 1.68 16.99 7.49
C GLN A 26 1.17 18.40 7.82
N ARG A 27 1.73 19.44 7.18
CA ARG A 27 1.36 20.84 7.41
C ARG A 27 0.06 21.25 6.73
N HIS A 28 -0.30 20.65 5.60
CA HIS A 28 -1.45 21.08 4.80
C HIS A 28 -2.61 20.08 4.77
N PHE A 29 -2.37 18.83 5.14
CA PHE A 29 -3.34 17.75 5.10
C PHE A 29 -3.37 17.01 6.44
N GLN A 30 -3.77 17.72 7.49
CA GLN A 30 -3.89 17.15 8.83
C GLN A 30 -4.88 15.99 8.85
N GLY A 31 -4.49 14.91 9.53
CA GLY A 31 -5.31 13.71 9.66
C GLY A 31 -5.37 12.84 8.40
N ALA A 32 -4.64 13.21 7.35
CA ALA A 32 -4.43 12.32 6.23
C ALA A 32 -3.60 11.10 6.63
N SER A 33 -3.95 9.92 6.11
CA SER A 33 -3.20 8.69 6.37
C SER A 33 -2.29 8.37 5.18
N TRP A 34 -1.12 7.81 5.49
CA TRP A 34 -0.15 7.38 4.48
C TRP A 34 -0.41 5.91 4.12
N GLN A 35 -0.65 5.64 2.84
CA GLN A 35 -0.82 4.29 2.31
C GLN A 35 0.02 4.08 1.06
N HIS A 36 0.32 2.81 0.76
CA HIS A 36 0.95 2.47 -0.51
C HIS A 36 -0.09 2.30 -1.61
N CYS A 37 0.26 2.73 -2.83
CA CYS A 37 -0.51 2.38 -4.02
C CYS A 37 -0.39 0.89 -4.29
N GLN A 38 -1.52 0.18 -4.33
CA GLN A 38 -1.54 -1.26 -4.66
C GLN A 38 -0.82 -1.53 -6.00
N THR A 39 -0.96 -0.64 -6.99
CA THR A 39 -0.28 -0.78 -8.29
C THR A 39 1.24 -0.66 -8.16
N HIS A 40 1.75 0.34 -7.43
CA HIS A 40 3.20 0.49 -7.22
C HIS A 40 3.76 -0.61 -6.33
N LEU A 41 3.05 -1.00 -5.28
CA LEU A 41 3.43 -2.12 -4.42
C LEU A 41 3.53 -3.42 -5.24
N THR A 42 2.53 -3.70 -6.08
CA THR A 42 2.54 -4.88 -6.97
C THR A 42 3.75 -4.85 -7.91
N ARG A 43 4.03 -3.69 -8.55
CA ARG A 43 5.21 -3.55 -9.42
C ARG A 43 6.50 -3.83 -8.66
N ASN A 44 6.69 -3.16 -7.51
CA ASN A 44 7.90 -3.28 -6.70
C ASN A 44 8.16 -4.74 -6.26
N VAL A 45 7.11 -5.46 -5.87
CA VAL A 45 7.20 -6.88 -5.50
C VAL A 45 7.53 -7.76 -6.71
N LEU A 46 6.88 -7.54 -7.86
CA LEU A 46 7.10 -8.34 -9.06
C LEU A 46 8.47 -8.10 -9.71
N ASP A 47 9.07 -6.91 -9.52
CA ASP A 47 10.40 -6.59 -10.02
C ASP A 47 11.48 -7.45 -9.36
N GLY A 48 11.34 -7.77 -8.07
CA GLY A 48 12.22 -8.70 -7.35
C GLY A 48 11.90 -10.19 -7.58
N CYS A 49 10.79 -10.52 -8.24
CA CYS A 49 10.30 -11.89 -8.40
C CYS A 49 10.85 -12.56 -9.68
N PRO A 50 11.32 -13.83 -9.61
CA PRO A 50 11.64 -14.64 -10.79
C PRO A 50 10.47 -14.69 -11.78
N LYS A 51 10.75 -14.54 -13.09
CA LYS A 51 9.72 -14.40 -14.13
C LYS A 51 8.67 -15.53 -14.13
N GLN A 52 9.10 -16.74 -13.78
CA GLN A 52 8.25 -17.94 -13.73
C GLN A 52 7.16 -17.85 -12.65
N LEU A 53 7.44 -17.16 -11.54
CA LEU A 53 6.54 -17.06 -10.38
C LEU A 53 5.68 -15.78 -10.38
N ARG A 54 5.96 -14.83 -11.28
CA ARG A 54 5.27 -13.53 -11.31
C ARG A 54 3.76 -13.65 -11.46
N GLY A 55 3.28 -14.62 -12.24
CA GLY A 55 1.85 -14.84 -12.44
C GLY A 55 1.16 -15.25 -11.13
N GLU A 56 1.71 -16.26 -10.46
CA GLU A 56 1.21 -16.75 -9.18
C GLU A 56 1.30 -15.67 -8.08
N LEU A 57 2.45 -14.99 -7.98
CA LEU A 57 2.65 -13.95 -6.97
C LEU A 57 1.71 -12.76 -7.19
N LYS A 58 1.47 -12.37 -8.44
CA LYS A 58 0.49 -11.33 -8.75
C LYS A 58 -0.92 -11.75 -8.31
N HIS A 59 -1.29 -13.01 -8.53
CA HIS A 59 -2.59 -13.52 -8.12
C HIS A 59 -2.75 -13.50 -6.60
N ARG A 60 -1.75 -13.98 -5.85
CA ARG A 60 -1.72 -13.92 -4.38
C ARG A 60 -1.85 -12.48 -3.85
N LEU A 61 -1.15 -11.53 -4.47
CA LEU A 61 -1.28 -10.10 -4.12
C LEU A 61 -2.71 -9.58 -4.36
N GLN A 62 -3.35 -9.98 -5.47
CA GLN A 62 -4.72 -9.60 -5.75
C GLN A 62 -5.69 -10.16 -4.70
N GLU A 63 -5.55 -11.43 -4.31
CA GLU A 63 -6.35 -12.04 -3.25
C GLU A 63 -6.23 -11.26 -1.92
N LEU A 64 -5.02 -10.85 -1.56
CA LEU A 64 -4.78 -10.03 -0.37
C LEU A 64 -5.47 -8.67 -0.45
N PHE A 65 -5.42 -7.99 -1.60
CA PHE A 65 -6.03 -6.66 -1.77
C PHE A 65 -7.55 -6.68 -1.84
N THR A 66 -8.14 -7.80 -2.27
CA THR A 66 -9.60 -7.94 -2.41
C THR A 66 -10.24 -8.71 -1.26
N ALA A 67 -9.47 -9.10 -0.25
CA ALA A 67 -9.99 -9.80 0.92
C ALA A 67 -11.06 -8.95 1.64
N PRO A 68 -12.14 -9.56 2.12
CA PRO A 68 -13.26 -8.83 2.73
C PRO A 68 -12.92 -8.23 4.10
N ASP A 69 -11.91 -8.77 4.79
CA ASP A 69 -11.53 -8.36 6.13
C ASP A 69 -10.06 -8.72 6.44
N LEU A 70 -9.54 -8.15 7.53
CA LEU A 70 -8.14 -8.33 7.94
C LEU A 70 -7.82 -9.73 8.47
N GLU A 71 -8.79 -10.49 8.98
CA GLU A 71 -8.59 -11.87 9.43
C GLU A 71 -8.37 -12.78 8.21
N THR A 72 -9.14 -12.57 7.15
CA THR A 72 -8.94 -13.22 5.85
C THR A 72 -7.57 -12.86 5.26
N VAL A 73 -7.15 -11.58 5.31
CA VAL A 73 -5.81 -11.15 4.85
C VAL A 73 -4.71 -11.90 5.61
N ARG A 74 -4.79 -11.99 6.94
CA ARG A 74 -3.79 -12.70 7.76
C ARG A 74 -3.70 -14.17 7.38
N THR A 75 -4.84 -14.83 7.21
CA THR A 75 -4.90 -16.22 6.77
C THR A 75 -4.30 -16.43 5.37
N LEU A 76 -4.54 -15.51 4.43
CA LEU A 76 -3.95 -15.56 3.09
C LEU A 76 -2.45 -15.28 3.09
N LEU A 77 -1.96 -14.44 4.00
CA LEU A 77 -0.54 -14.09 4.11
C LEU A 77 0.30 -15.24 4.68
N ASP A 78 -0.27 -16.03 5.58
CA ASP A 78 0.42 -17.17 6.23
C ASP A 78 0.47 -18.44 5.36
N ARG A 79 -0.13 -18.42 4.17
CA ARG A 79 -0.13 -19.50 3.16
C ARG A 79 1.04 -19.42 2.19
#